data_AF-F6X2B4-F1
#
_entry.id   AF-F6X2B4-F1
#
_cell.length_a   1.000
_cell.length_b   1.000
_cell.length_c   1.000
_cell.angle_alpha   90.00
_cell.angle_beta   90.00
_cell.angle_gamma   90.00
#
_symmetry.space_group_name_H-M   'P 1'
#
loop_
_entity.id
_entity.type
_entity.pdbx_description
1 polymer ?
#
loop_
_entity_poly.entity_id
_entity_poly.type
_entity_poly.pdbx_seq_one_letter_code
_entity_poly.pdbx_strand_id
1 'polypeptide(L)'
;MPLRAILTLVSTHWFFPKSREKDIIGGAVSHPAPSAPATRHPAAGFLLELRAGAGPAEIWGRSVRAGRGAGRAGMCAPRRLALIEHPAPTGLCRSRGSELRERIMAALRQPQVAELLAEARRAFREEFGAEPKLAVSAPGRVNLIGEHTDYNQGLVLPMALELVTVLVGSPREDGLVSLLTTSADADEPQRLQFPLPTAQRSLEPGTPQWANYVKGVIQYYPEPSTRKSIRTVPATSEGGKMEGSGSFGPAAAPLPGFSAVLVSSVPLGGGLSSSASLEVAMYTFLQQLCPDSGTMAARAQVCQRAEHSFAGVPCGIMDQLISLMGQRGHALLIDCRSLETSLVPLSDPKLAVLITNSNVHHSLSSSEYHVRRRQCEEVARALGKESLREVQMEELEAARDLVSKEGFWRARHVVGEIRRTAQAAAALKRGDYRAFGRLMVESHRSLRDDYQVSCLELDQLVEAALAVPGVYGSRMTGGGFGGCTVTLLEASATPQAMQHIQEQYSGTATFYLSQAADGAKVLPL
;
A
#
# COMPACT_ATOMS: atom_id res chain seq x y z
N MET A 1 -17.75 63.35 -40.55
CA MET A 1 -16.94 62.11 -40.59
C MET A 1 -15.76 62.25 -39.62
N PRO A 2 -15.33 61.19 -38.90
CA PRO A 2 -15.93 59.87 -38.76
C PRO A 2 -16.49 59.56 -37.35
N LEU A 3 -17.29 58.49 -37.33
CA LEU A 3 -18.12 57.94 -36.26
C LEU A 3 -17.39 56.87 -35.43
N ARG A 4 -17.92 56.63 -34.21
CA ARG A 4 -17.52 55.65 -33.19
C ARG A 4 -17.87 54.20 -33.57
N ALA A 5 -16.99 53.27 -33.17
CA ALA A 5 -17.16 51.81 -33.32
C ALA A 5 -17.75 51.13 -32.08
N ILE A 6 -18.32 49.96 -32.34
CA ILE A 6 -19.38 49.21 -31.65
C ILE A 6 -18.84 48.08 -30.77
N LEU A 7 -19.55 47.80 -29.66
CA LEU A 7 -19.44 46.61 -28.80
C LEU A 7 -20.03 45.35 -29.48
N THR A 8 -19.42 44.19 -29.25
CA THR A 8 -20.04 42.89 -29.56
C THR A 8 -19.90 41.92 -28.38
N LEU A 9 -21.03 41.37 -27.94
CA LEU A 9 -21.20 40.32 -26.94
C LEU A 9 -22.37 39.46 -27.47
N VAL A 10 -22.15 38.19 -27.80
CA VAL A 10 -23.23 37.24 -28.14
C VAL A 10 -22.86 35.83 -27.66
N SER A 11 -23.76 35.25 -26.88
CA SER A 11 -23.82 33.82 -26.54
C SER A 11 -24.52 33.03 -27.64
N THR A 12 -24.19 31.75 -27.81
CA THR A 12 -25.13 30.75 -28.35
C THR A 12 -24.81 29.35 -27.83
N HIS A 13 -25.86 28.68 -27.34
CA HIS A 13 -25.98 27.22 -27.25
C HIS A 13 -26.00 26.60 -28.67
N TRP A 14 -25.88 25.26 -28.81
CA TRP A 14 -26.83 24.37 -29.50
C TRP A 14 -26.25 22.94 -29.72
N PHE A 15 -27.00 21.95 -29.22
CA PHE A 15 -27.48 20.69 -29.86
C PHE A 15 -26.63 19.39 -30.02
N PHE A 16 -27.28 18.31 -29.55
CA PHE A 16 -27.09 16.88 -29.86
C PHE A 16 -27.83 16.48 -31.16
N PRO A 17 -27.36 15.46 -31.92
CA PRO A 17 -28.11 14.90 -33.04
C PRO A 17 -28.88 13.61 -32.69
N LYS A 18 -30.09 13.47 -33.24
CA LYS A 18 -30.81 12.19 -33.43
C LYS A 18 -31.08 12.01 -34.93
N SER A 19 -30.81 10.81 -35.44
CA SER A 19 -31.16 10.36 -36.80
C SER A 19 -32.53 9.66 -36.82
N ARG A 20 -33.26 9.90 -37.93
CA ARG A 20 -34.55 9.28 -38.35
C ARG A 20 -34.33 7.87 -38.90
N GLU A 21 -35.28 6.94 -39.02
CA GLU A 21 -36.53 6.83 -39.81
C GLU A 21 -37.12 5.42 -39.43
N LYS A 22 -38.38 5.00 -39.55
CA LYS A 22 -39.44 5.20 -40.56
C LYS A 22 -40.77 4.60 -40.05
N ASP A 23 -41.87 5.08 -40.64
CA ASP A 23 -43.30 4.80 -40.35
C ASP A 23 -43.76 3.34 -40.53
N ILE A 24 -44.91 2.99 -39.91
CA ILE A 24 -46.09 2.35 -40.53
C ILE A 24 -47.29 2.30 -39.55
N ILE A 25 -48.34 3.07 -39.90
CA ILE A 25 -49.80 2.79 -39.87
C ILE A 25 -50.48 2.29 -38.56
N GLY A 26 -51.19 3.21 -37.90
CA GLY A 26 -52.66 3.25 -37.76
C GLY A 26 -53.44 2.07 -37.16
N GLY A 27 -54.11 2.33 -36.03
CA GLY A 27 -55.26 1.52 -35.57
C GLY A 27 -55.59 1.69 -34.09
N ALA A 28 -56.48 2.62 -33.76
CA ALA A 28 -57.05 2.79 -32.44
C ALA A 28 -58.23 1.85 -32.22
N VAL A 29 -58.26 1.05 -31.14
CA VAL A 29 -59.49 0.64 -30.44
C VAL A 29 -59.19 0.43 -28.94
N SER A 30 -60.16 0.83 -28.14
CA SER A 30 -60.33 0.98 -26.70
C SER A 30 -60.09 -0.23 -25.76
N HIS A 31 -59.66 0.12 -24.54
CA HIS A 31 -59.83 -0.52 -23.22
C HIS A 31 -61.12 -1.35 -23.00
N PRO A 32 -61.18 -2.33 -22.06
CA PRO A 32 -60.84 -2.13 -20.64
C PRO A 32 -60.24 -3.33 -19.84
N ALA A 33 -59.67 -3.00 -18.67
CA ALA A 33 -59.47 -3.93 -17.55
C ALA A 33 -60.82 -4.39 -16.98
N PRO A 34 -60.90 -5.54 -16.28
CA PRO A 34 -60.87 -5.43 -14.81
C PRO A 34 -60.32 -6.65 -14.02
N SER A 35 -60.08 -6.37 -12.72
CA SER A 35 -60.29 -7.21 -11.53
C SER A 35 -59.37 -8.41 -11.21
N ALA A 36 -58.64 -8.25 -10.10
CA ALA A 36 -58.34 -9.32 -9.14
C ALA A 36 -59.64 -9.75 -8.39
N PRO A 37 -59.70 -10.96 -7.80
CA PRO A 37 -59.25 -11.10 -6.41
C PRO A 37 -58.61 -12.45 -6.01
N ALA A 38 -57.84 -12.36 -4.91
CA ALA A 38 -57.43 -13.33 -3.89
C ALA A 38 -57.80 -14.84 -4.00
N THR A 39 -56.85 -15.74 -3.72
CA THR A 39 -56.68 -16.44 -2.41
C THR A 39 -55.80 -17.71 -2.53
N ARG A 40 -55.14 -18.03 -1.38
CA ARG A 40 -54.69 -19.35 -0.86
C ARG A 40 -53.33 -19.94 -1.27
N HIS A 41 -52.43 -19.91 -0.27
CA HIS A 41 -51.44 -20.94 0.07
C HIS A 41 -52.08 -22.33 0.22
N PRO A 42 -51.29 -23.41 0.03
CA PRO A 42 -50.74 -24.08 1.20
C PRO A 42 -49.24 -24.42 1.10
N ALA A 43 -48.67 -24.64 2.28
CA ALA A 43 -47.33 -25.14 2.53
C ALA A 43 -47.17 -26.62 2.12
N ALA A 44 -45.95 -27.00 1.76
CA ALA A 44 -45.47 -28.38 1.87
C ALA A 44 -44.00 -28.34 2.30
N GLY A 45 -43.76 -28.72 3.55
CA GLY A 45 -42.44 -29.11 4.02
C GLY A 45 -42.11 -30.51 3.54
N PHE A 46 -40.83 -30.80 3.38
CA PHE A 46 -40.34 -32.18 3.38
C PHE A 46 -39.06 -32.30 4.21
N LEU A 47 -39.08 -33.37 4.98
CA LEU A 47 -38.23 -33.75 6.11
C LEU A 47 -36.83 -34.21 5.72
N LEU A 48 -35.92 -34.00 6.68
CA LEU A 48 -34.72 -34.77 6.94
C LEU A 48 -34.98 -36.29 6.86
N GLU A 49 -34.06 -37.03 6.23
CA GLU A 49 -33.71 -38.38 6.68
C GLU A 49 -32.19 -38.51 6.82
N LEU A 50 -31.78 -38.71 8.07
CA LEU A 50 -30.51 -39.29 8.49
C LEU A 50 -30.55 -40.79 8.20
N ARG A 51 -29.51 -41.32 7.56
CA ARG A 51 -29.17 -42.75 7.65
C ARG A 51 -27.80 -42.92 8.29
N ALA A 52 -27.83 -43.43 9.52
CA ALA A 52 -26.72 -44.07 10.20
C ALA A 52 -26.50 -45.48 9.60
N GLY A 53 -25.24 -45.86 9.41
CA GLY A 53 -24.82 -47.21 9.09
C GLY A 53 -23.49 -47.50 9.78
N ALA A 54 -23.54 -48.35 10.80
CA ALA A 54 -22.44 -48.79 11.63
C ALA A 54 -21.60 -49.90 10.98
N GLY A 55 -20.33 -50.02 11.39
CA GLY A 55 -19.50 -51.21 11.14
C GLY A 55 -17.99 -50.95 11.32
N PRO A 56 -17.31 -51.57 12.31
CA PRO A 56 -15.94 -51.24 12.72
C PRO A 56 -14.88 -52.16 12.09
N ALA A 57 -13.63 -51.73 12.02
CA ALA A 57 -12.48 -52.63 11.85
C ALA A 57 -11.27 -52.18 12.67
N GLU A 58 -10.68 -53.18 13.32
CA GLU A 58 -9.80 -53.17 14.48
C GLU A 58 -8.37 -52.64 14.29
N ILE A 59 -7.85 -52.25 15.45
CA ILE A 59 -6.46 -52.07 15.87
C ILE A 59 -5.67 -53.38 15.72
N TRP A 60 -4.43 -53.33 15.20
CA TRP A 60 -3.38 -54.25 15.65
C TRP A 60 -2.03 -53.54 15.75
N GLY A 61 -1.42 -53.66 16.93
CA GLY A 61 -0.04 -53.28 17.20
C GLY A 61 0.78 -54.49 17.62
N ARG A 62 2.10 -54.26 17.63
CA ARG A 62 3.21 -55.01 18.27
C ARG A 62 3.96 -56.08 17.45
N SER A 63 5.21 -55.69 17.16
CA SER A 63 6.47 -56.22 17.72
C SER A 63 6.98 -57.63 17.35
N VAL A 64 8.09 -57.61 16.60
CA VAL A 64 9.38 -58.31 16.77
C VAL A 64 9.40 -59.75 17.34
N ARG A 65 9.96 -60.67 16.55
CA ARG A 65 11.01 -61.61 17.00
C ARG A 65 11.81 -62.21 15.83
N ALA A 66 13.11 -62.34 16.07
CA ALA A 66 14.12 -62.93 15.19
C ALA A 66 14.15 -64.46 15.26
N GLY A 67 14.62 -65.11 14.18
CA GLY A 67 14.94 -66.53 14.15
C GLY A 67 15.91 -66.84 13.00
N ARG A 68 17.09 -67.35 13.34
CA ARG A 68 18.21 -67.72 12.47
C ARG A 68 17.94 -69.03 11.73
N GLY A 69 18.57 -69.22 10.56
CA GLY A 69 18.71 -70.53 9.91
C GLY A 69 19.75 -70.50 8.80
N ALA A 70 20.79 -71.32 8.92
CA ALA A 70 21.97 -71.40 8.06
C ALA A 70 21.83 -72.48 6.96
N GLY A 71 22.57 -72.34 5.86
CA GLY A 71 22.79 -73.38 4.86
C GLY A 71 23.92 -73.02 3.88
N ARG A 72 24.96 -73.86 3.80
CA ARG A 72 26.22 -73.71 3.02
C ARG A 72 26.18 -74.48 1.69
N ALA A 73 27.08 -74.07 0.77
CA ALA A 73 27.82 -74.78 -0.31
C ALA A 73 27.55 -74.24 -1.73
N GLY A 74 28.54 -73.94 -2.61
CA GLY A 74 29.99 -74.03 -2.54
C GLY A 74 30.72 -73.49 -3.80
N MET A 75 32.06 -73.48 -3.72
CA MET A 75 33.13 -73.56 -4.75
C MET A 75 33.50 -72.37 -5.69
N CYS A 76 34.82 -72.24 -5.89
CA CYS A 76 35.69 -71.16 -6.40
C CYS A 76 35.66 -70.93 -7.94
N ALA A 77 35.59 -69.67 -8.44
CA ALA A 77 36.66 -68.71 -8.90
C ALA A 77 37.18 -68.92 -10.36
N PRO A 78 37.63 -67.91 -11.16
CA PRO A 78 38.23 -66.62 -10.74
C PRO A 78 37.93 -65.32 -11.57
N ARG A 79 38.32 -64.17 -10.98
CA ARG A 79 38.92 -62.89 -11.51
C ARG A 79 38.53 -62.44 -12.94
N ARG A 80 38.22 -61.16 -13.25
CA ARG A 80 38.70 -59.86 -12.74
C ARG A 80 37.89 -58.76 -13.48
N LEU A 81 37.41 -57.71 -12.81
CA LEU A 81 37.51 -56.33 -13.29
C LEU A 81 37.05 -55.38 -12.17
N ALA A 82 37.91 -54.42 -11.87
CA ALA A 82 37.73 -53.44 -10.82
C ALA A 82 36.58 -52.50 -11.16
N LEU A 83 35.63 -52.34 -10.24
CA LEU A 83 34.75 -51.18 -10.18
C LEU A 83 35.04 -50.47 -8.86
N ILE A 84 35.38 -49.20 -9.02
CA ILE A 84 35.67 -48.22 -7.99
C ILE A 84 34.43 -48.09 -7.10
N GLU A 85 34.56 -48.38 -5.80
CA GLU A 85 33.51 -48.06 -4.82
C GLU A 85 33.45 -46.54 -4.65
N HIS A 86 32.36 -45.94 -5.14
CA HIS A 86 31.99 -44.59 -4.75
C HIS A 86 31.49 -44.62 -3.30
N PRO A 87 31.98 -43.74 -2.41
CA PRO A 87 31.42 -43.63 -1.07
C PRO A 87 29.96 -43.18 -1.18
N ALA A 88 29.06 -43.91 -0.52
CA ALA A 88 27.66 -43.56 -0.42
C ALA A 88 27.52 -42.12 0.10
N PRO A 89 26.72 -41.25 -0.53
CA PRO A 89 26.50 -39.92 0.00
C PRO A 89 25.71 -40.07 1.30
N THR A 90 26.35 -39.72 2.42
CA THR A 90 25.68 -39.43 3.69
C THR A 90 24.83 -38.17 3.53
N GLY A 91 23.71 -38.30 2.82
CA GLY A 91 22.66 -37.29 2.79
C GLY A 91 21.92 -37.35 4.11
N LEU A 92 22.17 -36.38 5.00
CA LEU A 92 21.24 -36.12 6.10
C LEU A 92 19.86 -35.86 5.49
N CYS A 93 18.92 -36.76 5.73
CA CYS A 93 17.51 -36.56 5.42
C CYS A 93 17.00 -35.41 6.30
N ARG A 94 17.03 -34.18 5.78
CA ARG A 94 16.46 -33.01 6.46
C ARG A 94 14.95 -33.21 6.56
N SER A 95 14.39 -33.00 7.75
CA SER A 95 12.93 -33.05 7.92
C SER A 95 12.28 -31.89 7.17
N ARG A 96 11.07 -32.07 6.63
CA ARG A 96 10.28 -30.97 6.01
C ARG A 96 10.18 -29.74 6.93
N GLY A 97 10.14 -29.95 8.26
CA GLY A 97 10.11 -28.87 9.25
C GLY A 97 11.41 -28.07 9.38
N SER A 98 12.59 -28.69 9.17
CA SER A 98 13.87 -27.97 9.19
C SER A 98 14.08 -27.10 7.96
N GLU A 99 13.64 -27.54 6.77
CA GLU A 99 13.72 -26.74 5.54
C GLU A 99 12.73 -25.58 5.54
N LEU A 100 11.50 -25.80 6.05
CA LEU A 100 10.52 -24.74 6.22
C LEU A 100 11.05 -23.65 7.17
N ARG A 101 11.66 -24.03 8.29
CA ARG A 101 12.29 -23.09 9.21
C ARG A 101 13.43 -22.30 8.57
N GLU A 102 14.33 -22.94 7.83
CA GLU A 102 15.41 -22.21 7.12
C GLU A 102 14.85 -21.21 6.11
N ARG A 103 13.79 -21.57 5.35
CA ARG A 103 13.12 -20.67 4.40
C ARG A 103 12.42 -19.49 5.10
N ILE A 104 11.73 -19.76 6.20
CA ILE A 104 11.10 -18.74 7.05
C ILE A 104 12.16 -17.77 7.59
N MET A 105 13.29 -18.28 8.09
CA MET A 105 14.37 -17.46 8.62
C MET A 105 15.10 -16.66 7.53
N ALA A 106 15.24 -17.22 6.32
CA ALA A 106 15.78 -16.50 5.17
C ALA A 106 14.84 -15.38 4.71
N ALA A 107 13.53 -15.61 4.71
CA ALA A 107 12.51 -14.61 4.37
C ALA A 107 12.44 -13.45 5.39
N LEU A 108 12.84 -13.69 6.64
CA LEU A 108 12.91 -12.66 7.69
C LEU A 108 14.06 -11.66 7.52
N ARG A 109 15.09 -11.96 6.71
CA ARG A 109 16.23 -11.05 6.57
C ARG A 109 15.82 -9.83 5.75
N GLN A 110 15.62 -8.71 6.44
CA GLN A 110 15.43 -7.41 5.81
C GLN A 110 16.82 -6.76 5.62
N PRO A 111 17.18 -6.35 4.39
CA PRO A 111 18.41 -5.60 4.16
C PRO A 111 18.41 -4.34 5.03
N GLN A 112 19.49 -4.13 5.79
CA GLN A 112 19.62 -2.90 6.56
C GLN A 112 19.91 -1.72 5.63
N VAL A 113 19.55 -0.51 6.05
CA VAL A 113 19.80 0.73 5.27
C VAL A 113 21.28 0.85 4.87
N ALA A 114 22.22 0.43 5.72
CA ALA A 114 23.65 0.44 5.41
C ALA A 114 24.03 -0.52 4.27
N GLU A 115 23.39 -1.69 4.17
CA GLU A 115 23.62 -2.65 3.08
C GLU A 115 23.10 -2.07 1.75
N LEU A 116 21.89 -1.50 1.76
CA LEU A 116 21.28 -0.85 0.59
C LEU A 116 22.08 0.37 0.14
N LEU A 117 22.59 1.18 1.07
CA LEU A 117 23.44 2.32 0.77
C LEU A 117 24.76 1.88 0.12
N ALA A 118 25.40 0.81 0.62
CA ALA A 118 26.62 0.28 0.04
C ALA A 118 26.39 -0.25 -1.39
N GLU A 119 25.26 -0.93 -1.63
CA GLU A 119 24.85 -1.34 -2.98
C GLU A 119 24.66 -0.14 -3.91
N ALA A 120 23.85 0.84 -3.49
CA ALA A 120 23.53 2.02 -4.29
C ALA A 120 24.79 2.81 -4.67
N ARG A 121 25.72 2.99 -3.71
CA ARG A 121 27.00 3.67 -3.95
C ARG A 121 27.89 2.94 -4.94
N ARG A 122 27.97 1.60 -4.84
CA ARG A 122 28.74 0.78 -5.77
C ARG A 122 28.18 0.91 -7.18
N ALA A 123 26.87 0.73 -7.35
CA ALA A 123 26.20 0.89 -8.63
C ALA A 123 26.36 2.31 -9.20
N PHE A 124 26.33 3.34 -8.35
CA PHE A 124 26.57 4.73 -8.78
C PHE A 124 27.99 4.94 -9.31
N ARG A 125 29.00 4.39 -8.62
CA ARG A 125 30.40 4.47 -9.04
C ARG A 125 30.64 3.75 -10.37
N GLU A 126 30.02 2.58 -10.54
CA GLU A 126 30.12 1.77 -11.75
C GLU A 126 29.45 2.46 -12.96
N GLU A 127 28.28 3.07 -12.76
CA GLU A 127 27.52 3.72 -13.83
C GLU A 127 28.05 5.11 -14.20
N PHE A 128 28.44 5.92 -13.20
CA PHE A 128 28.76 7.35 -13.39
C PHE A 128 30.25 7.70 -13.18
N GLY A 129 31.09 6.74 -12.78
CA GLY A 129 32.54 6.92 -12.67
C GLY A 129 33.03 7.81 -11.52
N ALA A 130 32.17 8.13 -10.55
CA ALA A 130 32.48 8.98 -9.40
C ALA A 130 31.71 8.55 -8.14
N GLU A 131 32.10 9.05 -6.97
CA GLU A 131 31.29 8.88 -5.75
C GLU A 131 30.03 9.75 -5.81
N PRO A 132 28.88 9.27 -5.28
CA PRO A 132 27.72 10.12 -5.08
C PRO A 132 28.02 11.20 -4.02
N LYS A 133 27.31 12.32 -4.09
CA LYS A 133 27.45 13.45 -3.15
C LYS A 133 26.31 13.54 -2.13
N LEU A 134 25.19 12.87 -2.41
CA LEU A 134 24.00 12.85 -1.57
C LEU A 134 23.46 11.42 -1.44
N ALA A 135 22.91 11.11 -0.28
CA ALA A 135 22.16 9.89 -0.04
C ALA A 135 20.91 10.21 0.78
N VAL A 136 19.78 9.61 0.42
CA VAL A 136 18.52 9.72 1.14
C VAL A 136 17.84 8.37 1.21
N SER A 137 16.93 8.21 2.16
CA SER A 137 16.04 7.04 2.25
C SER A 137 14.64 7.45 2.63
N ALA A 138 13.64 6.72 2.16
CA ALA A 138 12.27 6.81 2.66
C ALA A 138 11.67 5.40 2.80
N PRO A 139 10.89 5.15 3.87
CA PRO A 139 10.37 3.82 4.18
C PRO A 139 9.10 3.51 3.39
N GLY A 140 8.87 2.22 3.17
CA GLY A 140 7.53 1.68 2.97
C GLY A 140 6.71 1.71 4.26
N ARG A 141 5.49 1.20 4.23
CA ARG A 141 4.57 1.29 5.37
C ARG A 141 3.63 0.11 5.46
N VAL A 142 3.14 -0.14 6.67
CA VAL A 142 1.98 -1.00 6.90
C VAL A 142 0.88 -0.19 7.58
N ASN A 143 -0.38 -0.38 7.16
CA ASN A 143 -1.51 0.28 7.81
C ASN A 143 -2.11 -0.65 8.87
N LEU A 144 -2.03 -0.25 10.15
CA LEU A 144 -2.47 -1.11 11.24
C LEU A 144 -4.00 -1.22 11.30
N ILE A 145 -4.72 -0.15 10.94
CA ILE A 145 -6.19 -0.08 10.81
C ILE A 145 -6.59 1.24 10.15
N GLY A 146 -7.78 1.31 9.51
CA GLY A 146 -8.26 2.52 8.85
C GLY A 146 -8.32 2.46 7.33
N GLU A 147 -8.36 1.28 6.73
CA GLU A 147 -8.29 1.17 5.26
C GLU A 147 -9.47 1.83 4.56
N HIS A 148 -9.22 2.36 3.37
CA HIS A 148 -10.24 2.98 2.53
C HIS A 148 -10.99 4.15 3.19
N THR A 149 -10.41 4.73 4.23
CA THR A 149 -10.95 5.92 4.89
C THR A 149 -10.20 7.20 4.52
N ASP A 150 -8.96 7.12 4.05
CA ASP A 150 -8.10 8.26 3.76
C ASP A 150 -8.66 9.19 2.67
N TYR A 151 -9.10 8.63 1.53
CA TYR A 151 -9.80 9.40 0.49
C TYR A 151 -11.25 9.75 0.84
N ASN A 152 -11.75 9.27 1.99
CA ASN A 152 -13.02 9.66 2.59
C ASN A 152 -12.84 10.69 3.72
N GLN A 153 -11.68 11.34 3.80
CA GLN A 153 -11.31 12.30 4.86
C GLN A 153 -11.39 11.69 6.27
N GLY A 154 -11.16 10.39 6.37
CA GLY A 154 -11.26 9.59 7.58
C GLY A 154 -10.02 9.62 8.46
N LEU A 155 -9.84 8.54 9.23
CA LEU A 155 -8.71 8.36 10.14
C LEU A 155 -7.95 7.09 9.75
N VAL A 156 -6.63 7.20 9.67
CA VAL A 156 -5.73 6.07 9.43
C VAL A 156 -4.66 5.96 10.52
N LEU A 157 -4.17 4.74 10.77
CA LEU A 157 -3.14 4.48 11.77
C LEU A 157 -2.01 3.60 11.20
N PRO A 158 -1.21 4.11 10.24
CA PRO A 158 -0.05 3.39 9.73
C PRO A 158 1.18 3.47 10.64
N MET A 159 2.15 2.60 10.37
CA MET A 159 3.53 2.75 10.83
C MET A 159 4.50 2.59 9.66
N ALA A 160 5.61 3.33 9.70
CA ALA A 160 6.71 3.17 8.75
C ALA A 160 7.46 1.86 9.03
N LEU A 161 7.95 1.22 7.97
CA LEU A 161 8.68 -0.05 8.02
C LEU A 161 10.19 0.16 7.92
N GLU A 162 10.95 -0.86 8.35
CA GLU A 162 12.39 -0.91 8.15
C GLU A 162 12.76 -1.20 6.68
N LEU A 163 11.77 -1.59 5.86
CA LEU A 163 11.89 -1.69 4.42
C LEU A 163 11.90 -0.29 3.80
N VAL A 164 12.93 0.05 3.03
CA VAL A 164 13.14 1.41 2.51
C VAL A 164 13.49 1.42 1.03
N THR A 165 13.24 2.55 0.38
CA THR A 165 13.89 2.95 -0.87
C THR A 165 15.04 3.90 -0.54
N VAL A 166 16.23 3.58 -1.03
CA VAL A 166 17.45 4.39 -0.94
C VAL A 166 17.73 5.01 -2.30
N LEU A 167 18.10 6.29 -2.29
CA LEU A 167 18.55 7.02 -3.48
C LEU A 167 19.90 7.67 -3.17
N VAL A 168 20.89 7.43 -4.02
CA VAL A 168 22.18 8.12 -3.98
C VAL A 168 22.39 8.88 -5.29
N GLY A 169 23.01 10.05 -5.22
CA GLY A 169 23.17 10.86 -6.43
C GLY A 169 24.07 12.08 -6.27
N SER A 170 24.23 12.79 -7.39
CA SER A 170 25.01 14.02 -7.49
C SER A 170 24.34 15.02 -8.43
N PRO A 171 24.37 16.33 -8.12
CA PRO A 171 23.91 17.37 -9.05
C PRO A 171 24.74 17.37 -10.34
N ARG A 172 24.10 17.82 -11.43
CA ARG A 172 24.67 18.04 -12.76
C ARG A 172 24.41 19.47 -13.21
N GLU A 173 25.28 19.98 -14.08
CA GLU A 173 25.23 21.35 -14.60
C GLU A 173 24.56 21.45 -15.98
N ASP A 174 24.26 20.32 -16.62
CA ASP A 174 23.73 20.24 -17.99
C ASP A 174 22.20 20.19 -18.08
N GLY A 175 21.50 20.28 -16.94
CA GLY A 175 20.04 20.24 -16.87
C GLY A 175 19.41 18.88 -17.21
N LEU A 176 20.20 17.81 -17.29
CA LEU A 176 19.72 16.45 -17.51
C LEU A 176 19.48 15.71 -16.20
N VAL A 177 18.46 14.86 -16.19
CA VAL A 177 18.21 13.86 -15.16
C VAL A 177 18.63 12.50 -15.72
N SER A 178 19.51 11.80 -15.01
CA SER A 178 20.01 10.47 -15.40
C SER A 178 19.83 9.48 -14.25
N LEU A 179 19.06 8.43 -14.49
CA LEU A 179 18.59 7.50 -13.47
C LEU A 179 19.02 6.07 -13.82
N LEU A 180 19.38 5.32 -12.78
CA LEU A 180 19.53 3.87 -12.80
C LEU A 180 18.78 3.27 -11.60
N THR A 181 18.07 2.16 -11.80
CA THR A 181 17.54 1.33 -10.70
C THR A 181 18.21 -0.03 -10.70
N THR A 182 18.54 -0.59 -9.53
CA THR A 182 19.02 -1.97 -9.38
C THR A 182 17.92 -2.95 -8.97
N SER A 183 16.69 -2.45 -8.80
CA SER A 183 15.57 -3.28 -8.36
C SER A 183 15.20 -4.28 -9.44
N ALA A 184 15.37 -5.57 -9.16
CA ALA A 184 15.19 -6.64 -10.15
C ALA A 184 13.76 -6.75 -10.70
N ASP A 185 12.77 -6.35 -9.91
CA ASP A 185 11.34 -6.40 -10.27
C ASP A 185 10.86 -5.15 -11.04
N ALA A 186 11.74 -4.15 -11.24
CA ALA A 186 11.40 -2.95 -12.01
C ALA A 186 11.35 -3.26 -13.51
N ASP A 187 10.41 -2.62 -14.23
CA ASP A 187 10.28 -2.82 -15.67
C ASP A 187 11.40 -2.15 -16.47
N GLU A 188 11.79 -2.78 -17.58
CA GLU A 188 12.86 -2.27 -18.46
C GLU A 188 12.40 -1.02 -19.25
N PRO A 189 13.31 -0.07 -19.54
CA PRO A 189 14.73 -0.10 -19.21
C PRO A 189 15.04 0.28 -17.75
N GLN A 190 16.05 -0.36 -17.15
CA GLN A 190 16.58 0.04 -15.83
C GLN A 190 17.33 1.38 -15.83
N ARG A 191 17.73 1.87 -17.02
CA ARG A 191 18.41 3.17 -17.23
C ARG A 191 17.48 4.13 -17.95
N LEU A 192 17.44 5.38 -17.50
CA LEU A 192 16.66 6.42 -18.16
C LEU A 192 17.32 7.79 -18.07
N GLN A 193 17.26 8.56 -19.16
CA GLN A 193 17.69 9.96 -19.17
C GLN A 193 16.61 10.85 -19.80
N PHE A 194 16.40 12.03 -19.22
CA PHE A 194 15.49 13.04 -19.75
C PHE A 194 15.88 14.45 -19.26
N PRO A 195 15.60 15.51 -20.02
CA PRO A 195 15.82 16.88 -19.56
C PRO A 195 14.81 17.26 -18.47
N LEU A 196 15.19 18.18 -17.59
CA LEU A 196 14.25 18.80 -16.64
C LEU A 196 13.05 19.46 -17.36
N PRO A 197 11.87 19.51 -16.70
CA PRO A 197 10.73 20.25 -17.24
C PRO A 197 11.04 21.75 -17.31
N THR A 198 10.42 22.41 -18.28
CA THR A 198 10.45 23.87 -18.44
C THR A 198 9.03 24.39 -18.56
N ALA A 199 8.86 25.72 -18.48
CA ALA A 199 7.56 26.36 -18.70
C ALA A 199 6.95 26.02 -20.07
N GLN A 200 7.77 25.67 -21.07
CA GLN A 200 7.32 25.30 -22.42
C GLN A 200 7.16 23.79 -22.61
N ARG A 201 7.80 22.95 -21.77
CA ARG A 201 7.82 21.50 -21.93
C ARG A 201 7.70 20.80 -20.58
N SER A 202 6.54 20.20 -20.34
CA SER A 202 6.31 19.34 -19.17
C SER A 202 6.85 17.92 -19.39
N LEU A 203 7.11 17.22 -18.29
CA LEU A 203 7.32 15.77 -18.29
C LEU A 203 5.99 15.06 -18.50
N GLU A 204 6.05 13.89 -19.14
CA GLU A 204 4.88 13.05 -19.42
C GLU A 204 5.10 11.63 -18.87
N PRO A 205 4.04 10.96 -18.40
CA PRO A 205 4.12 9.54 -18.05
C PRO A 205 4.38 8.69 -19.28
N GLY A 206 5.05 7.56 -19.08
CA GLY A 206 5.37 6.63 -20.16
C GLY A 206 6.04 5.36 -19.64
N THR A 207 6.92 4.79 -20.46
CA THR A 207 7.78 3.67 -20.06
C THR A 207 9.19 4.15 -19.75
N PRO A 208 9.90 3.51 -18.80
CA PRO A 208 9.41 2.49 -17.88
C PRO A 208 8.50 3.08 -16.79
N GLN A 209 7.59 2.26 -16.25
CA GLN A 209 6.58 2.67 -15.27
C GLN A 209 7.20 3.15 -13.96
N TRP A 210 8.28 2.51 -13.50
CA TRP A 210 8.96 2.95 -12.27
C TRP A 210 9.45 4.41 -12.35
N ALA A 211 9.79 4.90 -13.54
CA ALA A 211 10.28 6.27 -13.70
C ALA A 211 9.15 7.32 -13.65
N ASN A 212 7.89 6.91 -13.77
CA ASN A 212 6.74 7.83 -13.71
C ASN A 212 6.60 8.46 -12.33
N TYR A 213 6.84 7.71 -11.26
CA TYR A 213 6.86 8.24 -9.88
C TYR A 213 7.91 9.36 -9.73
N VAL A 214 9.12 9.12 -10.24
CA VAL A 214 10.22 10.10 -10.24
C VAL A 214 9.87 11.35 -11.06
N LYS A 215 9.42 11.15 -12.31
CA LYS A 215 9.05 12.24 -13.20
C LYS A 215 7.93 13.10 -12.61
N GLY A 216 6.91 12.48 -12.01
CA GLY A 216 5.79 13.18 -11.41
C GLY A 216 6.22 14.05 -10.23
N VAL A 217 7.09 13.54 -9.36
CA VAL A 217 7.64 14.33 -8.24
C VAL A 217 8.46 15.51 -8.77
N ILE A 218 9.32 15.32 -9.78
CA ILE A 218 10.08 16.41 -10.40
C ILE A 218 9.13 17.45 -11.03
N GLN A 219 8.10 16.99 -11.75
CA GLN A 219 7.13 17.85 -12.45
C GLN A 219 6.34 18.76 -11.50
N TYR A 220 6.05 18.28 -10.28
CA TYR A 220 5.26 19.02 -9.30
C TYR A 220 6.10 19.58 -8.15
N TYR A 221 7.43 19.43 -8.19
CA TYR A 221 8.31 19.97 -7.19
C TYR A 221 8.14 21.50 -7.13
N PRO A 222 7.83 22.08 -5.96
CA PRO A 222 7.54 23.50 -5.87
C PRO A 222 8.79 24.31 -6.17
N GLU A 223 8.66 25.32 -7.04
CA GLU A 223 9.73 26.30 -7.19
C GLU A 223 9.96 27.00 -5.84
N PRO A 224 11.22 27.31 -5.48
CA PRO A 224 11.48 28.12 -4.32
C PRO A 224 10.76 29.45 -4.51
N SER A 225 9.84 29.77 -3.59
CA SER A 225 9.12 31.02 -3.63
C SER A 225 10.14 32.16 -3.61
N THR A 226 10.35 32.81 -4.76
CA THR A 226 10.89 34.16 -4.77
C THR A 226 9.94 34.96 -3.91
N ARG A 227 10.42 35.47 -2.76
CA ARG A 227 9.66 36.47 -2.00
C ARG A 227 9.28 37.55 -3.00
N LYS A 228 8.03 37.58 -3.46
CA LYS A 228 7.49 38.73 -4.18
C LYS A 228 7.81 39.91 -3.30
N SER A 229 8.64 40.82 -3.80
CA SER A 229 8.98 42.04 -3.08
C SER A 229 7.66 42.67 -2.67
N ILE A 230 7.42 42.73 -1.37
CA ILE A 230 6.39 43.62 -0.85
C ILE A 230 6.89 44.99 -1.31
N ARG A 231 6.23 45.57 -2.32
CA ARG A 231 6.34 47.00 -2.61
C ARG A 231 5.83 47.69 -1.37
N THR A 232 6.71 47.99 -0.44
CA THR A 232 6.47 48.94 0.62
C THR A 232 6.11 50.25 -0.07
N VAL A 233 4.84 50.61 0.03
CA VAL A 233 4.36 51.97 -0.24
C VAL A 233 5.22 52.91 0.60
N PRO A 234 5.75 54.03 0.08
CA PRO A 234 6.58 54.92 0.87
C PRO A 234 5.70 55.53 1.96
N ALA A 235 5.91 55.13 3.21
CA ALA A 235 5.44 55.89 4.35
C ALA A 235 6.37 57.10 4.48
N THR A 236 5.80 58.27 4.27
CA THR A 236 6.44 59.55 4.56
C THR A 236 6.76 59.64 6.05
N SER A 237 8.03 60.00 6.32
CA SER A 237 8.53 60.77 7.47
C SER A 237 8.19 60.28 8.88
N GLU A 238 9.18 59.74 9.61
CA GLU A 238 9.96 60.48 10.63
C GLU A 238 10.92 59.54 11.41
N GLY A 239 12.17 59.99 11.56
CA GLY A 239 13.11 59.70 12.65
C GLY A 239 13.29 58.28 13.19
N GLY A 240 14.38 57.61 12.80
CA GLY A 240 14.93 56.51 13.61
C GLY A 240 16.05 55.73 12.90
N LYS A 241 17.30 55.94 13.31
CA LYS A 241 18.42 55.06 12.93
C LYS A 241 18.18 53.66 13.50
N MET A 242 18.12 52.65 12.64
CA MET A 242 18.46 51.27 13.02
C MET A 242 19.44 50.70 12.00
N GLU A 243 20.69 50.55 12.44
CA GLU A 243 21.65 49.66 11.81
C GLU A 243 21.23 48.22 12.13
N GLY A 244 20.87 47.47 11.09
CA GLY A 244 20.57 46.05 11.18
C GLY A 244 21.18 45.36 9.97
N SER A 245 22.37 44.80 10.15
CA SER A 245 23.03 43.92 9.18
C SER A 245 22.24 42.63 9.04
N GLY A 246 21.20 42.63 8.22
CA GLY A 246 20.55 41.41 7.76
C GLY A 246 21.44 40.73 6.73
N SER A 247 22.11 39.64 7.12
CA SER A 247 22.72 38.72 6.16
C SER A 247 21.62 38.06 5.36
N PHE A 248 21.35 38.56 4.16
CA PHE A 248 20.46 37.93 3.20
C PHE A 248 21.14 36.63 2.73
N GLY A 249 20.59 35.48 3.12
CA GLY A 249 20.97 34.20 2.52
C GLY A 249 20.72 34.22 1.00
N PRO A 250 21.52 33.49 0.21
CA PRO A 250 21.39 33.51 -1.24
C PRO A 250 19.99 33.10 -1.68
N ALA A 251 19.47 33.76 -2.73
CA ALA A 251 18.24 33.34 -3.38
C ALA A 251 18.37 31.86 -3.80
N ALA A 252 17.35 31.05 -3.50
CA ALA A 252 17.38 29.64 -3.84
C ALA A 252 17.50 29.44 -5.35
N ALA A 253 18.52 28.68 -5.76
CA ALA A 253 18.81 28.37 -7.15
C ALA A 253 17.72 27.47 -7.76
N PRO A 254 17.47 27.53 -9.09
CA PRO A 254 16.56 26.62 -9.76
C PRO A 254 17.03 25.17 -9.60
N LEU A 255 16.09 24.22 -9.66
CA LEU A 255 16.40 22.79 -9.56
C LEU A 255 17.45 22.39 -10.63
N PRO A 256 18.64 21.90 -10.25
CA PRO A 256 19.65 21.47 -11.21
C PRO A 256 19.33 20.08 -11.77
N GLY A 257 19.99 19.72 -12.88
CA GLY A 257 20.02 18.33 -13.32
C GLY A 257 20.70 17.44 -12.27
N PHE A 258 20.57 16.13 -12.37
CA PHE A 258 21.23 15.20 -11.45
C PHE A 258 21.40 13.80 -12.04
N SER A 259 22.39 13.08 -11.52
CA SER A 259 22.53 11.63 -11.71
C SER A 259 22.12 10.93 -10.42
N ALA A 260 21.38 9.83 -10.49
CA ALA A 260 20.95 9.07 -9.32
C ALA A 260 20.85 7.56 -9.57
N VAL A 261 21.11 6.79 -8.51
CA VAL A 261 20.83 5.35 -8.42
C VAL A 261 19.75 5.10 -7.37
N LEU A 262 18.79 4.24 -7.71
CA LEU A 262 17.65 3.83 -6.89
C LEU A 262 17.78 2.35 -6.50
N VAL A 263 17.64 2.06 -5.21
CA VAL A 263 17.62 0.69 -4.67
C VAL A 263 16.48 0.59 -3.66
N SER A 264 15.71 -0.49 -3.66
CA SER A 264 14.62 -0.67 -2.68
C SER A 264 14.59 -2.08 -2.10
N SER A 265 14.33 -2.16 -0.80
CA SER A 265 13.96 -3.42 -0.14
C SER A 265 12.45 -3.57 0.05
N VAL A 266 11.65 -2.56 -0.36
CA VAL A 266 10.19 -2.65 -0.31
C VAL A 266 9.72 -3.52 -1.47
N PRO A 267 8.98 -4.62 -1.23
CA PRO A 267 8.53 -5.49 -2.30
C PRO A 267 7.60 -4.73 -3.25
N LEU A 268 7.96 -4.69 -4.54
CA LEU A 268 7.17 -3.99 -5.56
C LEU A 268 5.77 -4.62 -5.65
N GLY A 269 4.75 -3.76 -5.62
CA GLY A 269 3.36 -4.20 -5.69
C GLY A 269 2.81 -4.86 -4.41
N GLY A 270 3.66 -5.23 -3.44
CA GLY A 270 3.29 -6.02 -2.25
C GLY A 270 2.30 -5.39 -1.26
N GLY A 271 1.72 -4.22 -1.56
CA GLY A 271 0.81 -3.50 -0.68
C GLY A 271 1.50 -2.74 0.46
N LEU A 272 2.84 -2.64 0.45
CA LEU A 272 3.66 -1.96 1.46
C LEU A 272 4.18 -0.57 1.01
N SER A 273 3.54 0.01 -0.01
CA SER A 273 3.80 1.36 -0.54
C SER A 273 5.21 1.59 -1.10
N SER A 274 5.66 0.71 -1.99
CA SER A 274 6.91 0.90 -2.73
C SER A 274 6.91 2.14 -3.63
N SER A 275 5.75 2.54 -4.17
CA SER A 275 5.61 3.77 -4.96
C SER A 275 5.81 5.00 -4.07
N ALA A 276 5.06 5.12 -2.98
CA ALA A 276 5.18 6.26 -2.07
C ALA A 276 6.59 6.38 -1.44
N SER A 277 7.26 5.26 -1.12
CA SER A 277 8.64 5.32 -0.64
C SER A 277 9.60 5.85 -1.72
N LEU A 278 9.40 5.49 -2.99
CA LEU A 278 10.16 6.04 -4.11
C LEU A 278 9.87 7.53 -4.33
N GLU A 279 8.59 7.93 -4.31
CA GLU A 279 8.18 9.32 -4.45
C GLU A 279 8.78 10.21 -3.36
N VAL A 280 8.70 9.76 -2.10
CA VAL A 280 9.21 10.50 -0.95
C VAL A 280 10.73 10.50 -0.90
N ALA A 281 11.40 9.41 -1.29
CA ALA A 281 12.85 9.40 -1.43
C ALA A 281 13.30 10.40 -2.50
N MET A 282 12.62 10.43 -3.66
CA MET A 282 12.88 11.41 -4.71
C MET A 282 12.66 12.83 -4.20
N TYR A 283 11.52 13.12 -3.55
CA TYR A 283 11.22 14.44 -2.99
C TYR A 283 12.33 14.88 -2.02
N THR A 284 12.72 14.00 -1.09
CA THR A 284 13.78 14.25 -0.10
C THR A 284 15.13 14.53 -0.76
N PHE A 285 15.43 13.85 -1.87
CA PHE A 285 16.63 14.13 -2.66
C PHE A 285 16.57 15.50 -3.34
N LEU A 286 15.44 15.85 -3.97
CA LEU A 286 15.24 17.16 -4.59
C LEU A 286 15.37 18.30 -3.57
N GLN A 287 14.95 18.10 -2.32
CA GLN A 287 15.16 19.07 -1.24
C GLN A 287 16.63 19.35 -0.94
N GLN A 288 17.52 18.37 -1.12
CA GLN A 288 18.96 18.59 -0.96
C GLN A 288 19.56 19.38 -2.14
N LEU A 289 18.93 19.31 -3.31
CA LEU A 289 19.35 20.05 -4.50
C LEU A 289 18.78 21.48 -4.53
N CYS A 290 17.52 21.64 -4.14
CA CYS A 290 16.78 22.89 -4.16
C CYS A 290 15.79 22.91 -2.99
N PRO A 291 16.16 23.46 -1.81
CA PRO A 291 15.31 23.41 -0.63
C PRO A 291 13.94 24.08 -0.83
N ASP A 292 12.86 23.39 -0.44
CA ASP A 292 11.53 23.97 -0.34
C ASP A 292 11.28 24.70 1.00
N SER A 293 10.17 25.44 1.07
CA SER A 293 9.67 26.06 2.31
C SER A 293 8.27 25.54 2.71
N GLY A 294 7.85 24.40 2.16
CA GLY A 294 6.54 23.80 2.35
C GLY A 294 6.41 23.00 3.64
N THR A 295 5.17 22.77 4.06
CA THR A 295 4.83 21.88 5.19
C THR A 295 4.92 20.40 4.78
N MET A 296 5.00 19.47 5.73
CA MET A 296 4.99 18.03 5.43
C MET A 296 3.76 17.60 4.63
N ALA A 297 2.59 18.18 4.94
CA ALA A 297 1.37 17.97 4.17
C ALA A 297 1.51 18.41 2.71
N ALA A 298 2.11 19.57 2.44
CA ALA A 298 2.34 20.04 1.07
C ALA A 298 3.29 19.09 0.31
N ARG A 299 4.32 18.57 0.98
CA ARG A 299 5.25 17.57 0.40
C ARG A 299 4.52 16.28 0.05
N ALA A 300 3.72 15.77 0.97
CA ALA A 300 2.90 14.58 0.75
C ALA A 300 1.92 14.76 -0.41
N GLN A 301 1.32 15.95 -0.56
CA GLN A 301 0.42 16.28 -1.66
C GLN A 301 1.13 16.35 -3.02
N VAL A 302 2.40 16.78 -3.07
CA VAL A 302 3.21 16.73 -4.29
C VAL A 302 3.42 15.28 -4.73
N CYS A 303 3.85 14.42 -3.82
CA CYS A 303 4.02 12.99 -4.07
C CYS A 303 2.68 12.33 -4.48
N GLN A 304 1.60 12.59 -3.74
CA GLN A 304 0.26 12.10 -4.09
C GLN A 304 -0.17 12.54 -5.50
N ARG A 305 0.11 13.79 -5.87
CA ARG A 305 -0.21 14.30 -7.21
C ARG A 305 0.59 13.61 -8.30
N ALA A 306 1.84 13.22 -8.02
CA ALA A 306 2.64 12.38 -8.90
C ALA A 306 1.97 11.02 -9.10
N GLU A 307 1.57 10.32 -8.04
CA GLU A 307 0.84 9.05 -8.11
C GLU A 307 -0.43 9.19 -8.97
N HIS A 308 -1.21 10.26 -8.76
CA HIS A 308 -2.46 10.49 -9.50
C HIS A 308 -2.23 10.73 -10.99
N SER A 309 -1.26 11.58 -11.34
CA SER A 309 -1.13 12.13 -12.70
C SER A 309 -0.15 11.36 -13.56
N PHE A 310 0.84 10.69 -12.94
CA PHE A 310 1.89 9.95 -13.64
C PHE A 310 1.74 8.43 -13.51
N ALA A 311 1.24 7.93 -12.38
CA ALA A 311 0.95 6.50 -12.22
C ALA A 311 -0.54 6.17 -12.47
N GLY A 312 -1.42 7.17 -12.50
CA GLY A 312 -2.86 6.98 -12.74
C GLY A 312 -3.60 6.36 -11.56
N VAL A 313 -3.03 6.38 -10.36
CA VAL A 313 -3.64 5.78 -9.16
C VAL A 313 -4.15 6.88 -8.23
N PRO A 314 -5.48 7.03 -8.03
CA PRO A 314 -6.06 8.12 -7.25
C PRO A 314 -6.04 7.82 -5.74
N CYS A 315 -4.86 7.50 -5.21
CA CYS A 315 -4.62 7.17 -3.79
C CYS A 315 -5.05 8.30 -2.84
N GLY A 316 -5.33 7.98 -1.58
CA GLY A 316 -5.42 9.02 -0.54
C GLY A 316 -4.03 9.50 -0.10
N ILE A 317 -3.94 10.15 1.06
CA ILE A 317 -2.71 10.87 1.50
C ILE A 317 -1.85 10.05 2.48
N MET A 318 -2.36 8.89 2.91
CA MET A 318 -1.78 8.09 4.00
C MET A 318 -0.33 7.71 3.72
N ASP A 319 -0.08 7.11 2.56
CA ASP A 319 1.17 6.45 2.22
C ASP A 319 2.35 7.43 2.21
N GLN A 320 2.16 8.58 1.57
CA GLN A 320 3.16 9.64 1.47
C GLN A 320 3.41 10.29 2.84
N LEU A 321 2.35 10.55 3.63
CA LEU A 321 2.50 11.16 4.96
C LEU A 321 3.26 10.26 5.94
N ILE A 322 2.95 8.96 6.02
CA ILE A 322 3.70 8.07 6.91
C ILE A 322 5.14 7.87 6.46
N SER A 323 5.39 7.83 5.15
CA SER A 323 6.75 7.72 4.63
C SER A 323 7.58 8.96 4.96
N LEU A 324 6.98 10.15 4.93
CA LEU A 324 7.62 11.40 5.36
C LEU A 324 7.80 11.50 6.88
N MET A 325 6.77 11.16 7.65
CA MET A 325 6.64 11.56 9.07
C MET A 325 6.78 10.42 10.07
N GLY A 326 7.04 9.18 9.61
CA GLY A 326 7.28 8.04 10.48
C GLY A 326 8.33 8.34 11.55
N GLN A 327 8.16 7.75 12.73
CA GLN A 327 9.15 7.83 13.79
C GLN A 327 9.32 6.49 14.44
N ARG A 328 10.57 6.13 14.73
CA ARG A 328 10.89 4.86 15.36
C ARG A 328 10.08 4.67 16.64
N GLY A 329 9.52 3.48 16.81
CA GLY A 329 8.71 3.12 17.97
C GLY A 329 7.35 3.81 18.04
N HIS A 330 6.84 4.39 16.94
CA HIS A 330 5.53 5.03 16.88
C HIS A 330 4.74 4.62 15.63
N ALA A 331 3.44 4.35 15.82
CA ALA A 331 2.46 4.50 14.75
C ALA A 331 2.09 5.98 14.60
N LEU A 332 1.52 6.36 13.45
CA LEU A 332 1.08 7.72 13.18
C LEU A 332 -0.43 7.72 12.98
N LEU A 333 -1.18 8.31 13.91
CA LEU A 333 -2.59 8.59 13.68
C LEU A 333 -2.67 9.81 12.77
N ILE A 334 -3.31 9.68 11.62
CA ILE A 334 -3.49 10.77 10.65
C ILE A 334 -4.98 11.05 10.52
N ASP A 335 -5.37 12.31 10.71
CA ASP A 335 -6.68 12.80 10.32
C ASP A 335 -6.60 13.30 8.87
N CYS A 336 -7.17 12.54 7.93
CA CYS A 336 -7.06 12.85 6.50
C CYS A 336 -7.93 14.05 6.07
N ARG A 337 -8.73 14.64 6.98
CA ARG A 337 -9.46 15.88 6.74
C ARG A 337 -8.63 17.11 7.11
N SER A 338 -8.15 17.16 8.35
CA SER A 338 -7.39 18.31 8.86
C SER A 338 -5.90 18.24 8.54
N LEU A 339 -5.40 17.05 8.15
CA LEU A 339 -3.99 16.70 8.02
C LEU A 339 -3.21 16.81 9.34
N GLU A 340 -3.92 16.84 10.47
CA GLU A 340 -3.31 16.73 11.79
C GLU A 340 -2.78 15.31 12.00
N THR A 341 -1.62 15.22 12.66
CA THR A 341 -0.97 13.94 12.95
C THR A 341 -0.65 13.81 14.43
N SER A 342 -0.79 12.59 14.97
CA SER A 342 -0.47 12.28 16.36
C SER A 342 0.37 11.01 16.40
N LEU A 343 1.57 11.11 16.96
CA LEU A 343 2.42 9.95 17.21
C LEU A 343 1.81 9.10 18.34
N VAL A 344 1.62 7.82 18.06
CA VAL A 344 1.07 6.84 19.00
C VAL A 344 2.16 5.83 19.33
N PRO A 345 2.63 5.75 20.60
CA PRO A 345 3.71 4.84 20.98
C PRO A 345 3.40 3.38 20.63
N LEU A 346 4.35 2.71 19.99
CA LEU A 346 4.34 1.30 19.57
C LEU A 346 5.76 0.73 19.70
N SER A 347 6.25 0.67 20.94
CA SER A 347 7.62 0.29 21.26
C SER A 347 7.74 -0.77 22.37
N ASP A 348 6.63 -1.42 22.75
CA ASP A 348 6.69 -2.52 23.72
C ASP A 348 7.49 -3.69 23.13
N PRO A 349 8.63 -4.09 23.73
CA PRO A 349 9.45 -5.18 23.22
C PRO A 349 8.76 -6.55 23.28
N LYS A 350 7.66 -6.68 24.01
CA LYS A 350 6.83 -7.90 24.05
C LYS A 350 5.87 -7.99 22.88
N LEU A 351 5.73 -6.93 22.09
CA LEU A 351 4.89 -6.89 20.90
C LEU A 351 5.71 -7.09 19.63
N ALA A 352 5.07 -7.73 18.66
CA ALA A 352 5.55 -7.86 17.30
C ALA A 352 4.44 -7.45 16.33
N VAL A 353 4.85 -6.90 15.18
CA VAL A 353 4.00 -6.73 14.01
C VAL A 353 4.53 -7.65 12.92
N LEU A 354 3.78 -8.72 12.65
CA LEU A 354 4.09 -9.69 11.60
C LEU A 354 3.29 -9.32 10.35
N ILE A 355 4.00 -9.03 9.27
CA ILE A 355 3.45 -8.78 7.95
C ILE A 355 3.59 -10.07 7.15
N THR A 356 2.51 -10.51 6.52
CA THR A 356 2.53 -11.73 5.69
C THR A 356 2.07 -11.39 4.28
N ASN A 357 2.99 -11.42 3.33
CA ASN A 357 2.67 -11.27 1.91
C ASN A 357 2.11 -12.58 1.36
N SER A 358 0.92 -12.53 0.78
CA SER A 358 0.29 -13.65 0.09
C SER A 358 1.04 -14.05 -1.18
N ASN A 359 1.88 -13.14 -1.72
CA ASN A 359 2.54 -13.21 -3.01
C ASN A 359 1.56 -13.37 -4.19
N VAL A 360 0.30 -12.95 -3.98
CA VAL A 360 -0.74 -12.92 -5.01
C VAL A 360 -1.16 -11.48 -5.24
N HIS A 361 -1.25 -11.10 -6.51
CA HIS A 361 -1.79 -9.82 -6.97
C HIS A 361 -2.80 -10.07 -8.06
N HIS A 362 -4.08 -9.78 -7.79
CA HIS A 362 -5.09 -9.80 -8.82
C HIS A 362 -5.06 -8.49 -9.61
N SER A 363 -5.15 -8.58 -10.95
CA SER A 363 -5.14 -7.45 -11.89
C SER A 363 -6.29 -6.44 -11.70
N LEU A 364 -7.25 -6.75 -10.83
CA LEU A 364 -8.44 -5.95 -10.55
C LEU A 364 -8.18 -4.76 -9.60
N SER A 365 -7.02 -4.68 -8.95
CA SER A 365 -6.79 -3.75 -7.83
C SER A 365 -6.95 -2.27 -8.22
N SER A 366 -6.42 -1.84 -9.36
CA SER A 366 -6.51 -0.43 -9.78
C SER A 366 -7.92 -0.04 -10.23
N SER A 367 -8.58 -0.87 -11.06
CA SER A 367 -9.94 -0.59 -11.54
C SER A 367 -10.97 -0.63 -10.41
N GLU A 368 -10.87 -1.60 -9.48
CA GLU A 368 -11.80 -1.72 -8.36
C GLU A 368 -11.63 -0.57 -7.36
N TYR A 369 -10.42 -0.08 -7.17
CA TYR A 369 -10.18 1.10 -6.32
C TYR A 369 -10.99 2.32 -6.80
N HIS A 370 -10.98 2.61 -8.11
CA HIS A 370 -11.80 3.67 -8.70
C HIS A 370 -13.31 3.45 -8.45
N VAL A 371 -13.78 2.20 -8.59
CA VAL A 371 -15.17 1.84 -8.33
C VAL A 371 -15.55 2.12 -6.88
N ARG A 372 -14.73 1.69 -5.91
CA ARG A 372 -14.98 1.89 -4.48
C ARG A 372 -15.02 3.35 -4.09
N ARG A 373 -14.10 4.16 -4.61
CA ARG A 373 -14.09 5.60 -4.37
C ARG A 373 -15.37 6.27 -4.87
N ARG A 374 -15.75 6.02 -6.13
CA ARG A 374 -17.00 6.55 -6.72
C ARG A 374 -18.24 6.13 -5.92
N GLN A 375 -18.33 4.86 -5.49
CA GLN A 375 -19.44 4.37 -4.67
C GLN A 375 -19.55 5.15 -3.34
N CYS A 376 -18.43 5.51 -2.72
CA CYS A 376 -18.43 6.33 -1.50
C CYS A 376 -18.88 7.77 -1.78
N GLU A 377 -18.38 8.38 -2.87
CA GLU A 377 -18.76 9.73 -3.31
C GLU A 377 -20.26 9.83 -3.66
N GLU A 378 -20.83 8.78 -4.27
CA GLU A 378 -22.27 8.70 -4.56
C GLU A 378 -23.12 8.70 -3.29
N VAL A 379 -22.71 7.96 -2.26
CA VAL A 379 -23.41 7.95 -0.97
C VAL A 379 -23.28 9.29 -0.26
N ALA A 380 -22.07 9.86 -0.18
CA ALA A 380 -21.87 11.18 0.42
C ALA A 380 -22.77 12.24 -0.24
N ARG A 381 -22.84 12.24 -1.58
CA ARG A 381 -23.70 13.13 -2.36
C ARG A 381 -25.19 12.90 -2.09
N ALA A 382 -25.63 11.65 -2.00
CA ALA A 382 -27.03 11.31 -1.70
C ALA A 382 -27.47 11.81 -0.31
N LEU A 383 -26.54 11.84 0.66
CA LEU A 383 -26.77 12.38 2.00
C LEU A 383 -26.48 13.89 2.13
N GLY A 384 -26.07 14.56 1.05
CA GLY A 384 -25.76 15.98 1.05
C GLY A 384 -24.53 16.36 1.90
N LYS A 385 -23.56 15.45 2.02
CA LYS A 385 -22.31 15.63 2.77
C LYS A 385 -21.12 15.80 1.82
N GLU A 386 -20.06 16.45 2.29
CA GLU A 386 -18.83 16.57 1.50
C GLU A 386 -18.09 15.23 1.39
N SER A 387 -18.05 14.48 2.50
CA SER A 387 -17.40 13.18 2.58
C SER A 387 -18.09 12.28 3.60
N LEU A 388 -17.80 10.97 3.54
CA LEU A 388 -18.33 10.01 4.51
C LEU A 388 -17.84 10.25 5.95
N ARG A 389 -16.82 11.09 6.16
CA ARG A 389 -16.39 11.54 7.50
C ARG A 389 -17.49 12.28 8.26
N GLU A 390 -18.41 12.93 7.55
CA GLU A 390 -19.50 13.71 8.15
C GLU A 390 -20.77 12.89 8.42
N VAL A 391 -20.78 11.62 8.01
CA VAL A 391 -21.91 10.71 8.12
C VAL A 391 -21.79 9.91 9.40
N GLN A 392 -22.83 9.92 10.24
CA GLN A 392 -22.95 9.01 11.38
C GLN A 392 -23.62 7.69 10.98
N MET A 393 -23.41 6.62 11.75
CA MET A 393 -23.97 5.30 11.42
C MET A 393 -25.51 5.33 11.40
N GLU A 394 -26.11 6.07 12.33
CA GLU A 394 -27.55 6.22 12.47
C GLU A 394 -28.14 6.98 11.28
N GLU A 395 -27.44 8.01 10.79
CA GLU A 395 -27.82 8.75 9.58
C GLU A 395 -27.75 7.84 8.34
N LEU A 396 -26.70 7.03 8.22
CA LEU A 396 -26.56 6.08 7.12
C LEU A 396 -27.65 5.00 7.14
N GLU A 397 -27.98 4.45 8.31
CA GLU A 397 -29.03 3.44 8.47
C GLU A 397 -30.41 3.99 8.12
N ALA A 398 -30.70 5.25 8.46
CA ALA A 398 -31.94 5.92 8.08
C ALA A 398 -32.03 6.20 6.57
N ALA A 399 -30.88 6.32 5.89
CA ALA A 399 -30.78 6.63 4.47
C ALA A 399 -30.71 5.38 3.56
N ARG A 400 -31.02 4.17 4.06
CA ARG A 400 -30.94 2.91 3.29
C ARG A 400 -31.67 2.93 1.96
N ASP A 401 -32.84 3.57 1.91
CA ASP A 401 -33.67 3.63 0.70
C ASP A 401 -33.20 4.70 -0.31
N LEU A 402 -32.27 5.57 0.07
CA LEU A 402 -31.73 6.65 -0.76
C LEU A 402 -30.49 6.23 -1.58
N VAL A 403 -29.90 5.08 -1.26
CA VAL A 403 -28.64 4.63 -1.84
C VAL A 403 -28.75 3.22 -2.39
N SER A 404 -27.82 2.84 -3.28
CA SER A 404 -27.75 1.46 -3.74
C SER A 404 -27.36 0.53 -2.59
N LYS A 405 -27.77 -0.75 -2.68
CA LYS A 405 -27.41 -1.78 -1.70
C LYS A 405 -25.89 -1.90 -1.51
N GLU A 406 -25.14 -1.85 -2.61
CA GLU A 406 -23.68 -1.88 -2.58
C GLU A 406 -23.09 -0.61 -1.97
N GLY A 407 -23.60 0.57 -2.37
CA GLY A 407 -23.18 1.85 -1.81
C GLY A 407 -23.38 1.91 -0.30
N PHE A 408 -24.52 1.43 0.20
CA PHE A 408 -24.78 1.30 1.63
C PHE A 408 -23.70 0.47 2.34
N TRP A 409 -23.33 -0.69 1.78
CA TRP A 409 -22.27 -1.53 2.37
C TRP A 409 -20.91 -0.81 2.35
N ARG A 410 -20.56 -0.14 1.25
CA ARG A 410 -19.29 0.62 1.18
C ARG A 410 -19.24 1.71 2.24
N ALA A 411 -20.31 2.48 2.37
CA ALA A 411 -20.38 3.54 3.36
C ALA A 411 -20.41 2.99 4.80
N ARG A 412 -21.09 1.86 5.05
CA ARG A 412 -21.12 1.21 6.37
C ARG A 412 -19.73 0.79 6.81
N HIS A 413 -18.95 0.23 5.90
CA HIS A 413 -17.54 -0.04 6.16
C HIS A 413 -16.80 1.24 6.54
N VAL A 414 -16.85 2.28 5.71
CA VAL A 414 -16.06 3.51 5.91
C VAL A 414 -16.42 4.21 7.23
N VAL A 415 -17.71 4.43 7.50
CA VAL A 415 -18.18 5.08 8.73
C VAL A 415 -17.80 4.24 9.96
N GLY A 416 -17.96 2.92 9.88
CA GLY A 416 -17.55 2.00 10.93
C GLY A 416 -16.04 1.98 11.14
N GLU A 417 -15.26 2.05 10.07
CA GLU A 417 -13.79 1.97 10.08
C GLU A 417 -13.19 3.24 10.67
N ILE A 418 -13.71 4.43 10.35
CA ILE A 418 -13.29 5.69 10.98
C ILE A 418 -13.44 5.60 12.50
N ARG A 419 -14.59 5.09 12.97
CA ARG A 419 -14.84 4.88 14.41
C ARG A 419 -13.88 3.85 15.00
N ARG A 420 -13.66 2.72 14.32
CA ARG A 420 -12.72 1.67 14.77
C ARG A 420 -11.29 2.20 14.86
N THR A 421 -10.83 3.02 13.92
CA THR A 421 -9.49 3.62 13.97
C THR A 421 -9.31 4.53 15.18
N ALA A 422 -10.29 5.39 15.49
CA ALA A 422 -10.24 6.22 16.69
C ALA A 422 -10.16 5.37 17.98
N GLN A 423 -10.97 4.31 18.05
CA GLN A 423 -10.97 3.37 19.18
C GLN A 423 -9.65 2.59 19.28
N ALA A 424 -9.08 2.17 18.15
CA ALA A 424 -7.81 1.45 18.09
C ALA A 424 -6.65 2.34 18.51
N ALA A 425 -6.59 3.59 18.06
CA ALA A 425 -5.59 4.54 18.54
C ALA A 425 -5.68 4.75 20.05
N ALA A 426 -6.89 4.85 20.61
CA ALA A 426 -7.08 4.95 22.06
C ALA A 426 -6.68 3.67 22.81
N ALA A 427 -6.98 2.49 22.26
CA ALA A 427 -6.56 1.21 22.83
C ALA A 427 -5.03 1.06 22.83
N LEU A 428 -4.38 1.42 21.73
CA LEU A 428 -2.93 1.36 21.60
C LEU A 428 -2.22 2.30 22.59
N LYS A 429 -2.73 3.52 22.76
CA LYS A 429 -2.23 4.48 23.77
C LYS A 429 -2.29 3.95 25.21
N ARG A 430 -3.23 3.06 25.51
CA ARG A 430 -3.39 2.44 26.85
C ARG A 430 -2.68 1.08 26.99
N GLY A 431 -2.03 0.59 25.94
CA GLY A 431 -1.45 -0.76 25.93
C GLY A 431 -2.49 -1.89 25.91
N ASP A 432 -3.74 -1.61 25.53
CA ASP A 432 -4.81 -2.63 25.45
C ASP A 432 -4.77 -3.35 24.10
N TYR A 433 -3.75 -4.21 23.94
CA TYR A 433 -3.48 -4.93 22.69
C TYR A 433 -4.57 -5.94 22.34
N ARG A 434 -5.29 -6.46 23.34
CA ARG A 434 -6.44 -7.33 23.12
C ARG A 434 -7.60 -6.57 22.49
N ALA A 435 -7.92 -5.38 22.97
CA ALA A 435 -8.92 -4.54 22.32
C ALA A 435 -8.49 -4.10 20.92
N PHE A 436 -7.22 -3.71 20.76
CA PHE A 436 -6.66 -3.36 19.46
C PHE A 436 -6.80 -4.52 18.45
N GLY A 437 -6.38 -5.72 18.84
CA GLY A 437 -6.46 -6.92 18.02
C GLY A 437 -7.90 -7.29 17.62
N ARG A 438 -8.87 -7.17 18.54
CA ARG A 438 -10.29 -7.34 18.19
C ARG A 438 -10.76 -6.36 17.13
N LEU A 439 -10.38 -5.08 17.25
CA LEU A 439 -10.70 -4.04 16.26
C LEU A 439 -10.05 -4.33 14.89
N MET A 440 -8.84 -4.89 14.86
CA MET A 440 -8.22 -5.35 13.61
C MET A 440 -9.07 -6.43 12.93
N VAL A 441 -9.54 -7.42 13.69
CA VAL A 441 -10.38 -8.51 13.17
C VAL A 441 -11.73 -7.98 12.66
N GLU A 442 -12.35 -7.05 13.38
CA GLU A 442 -13.57 -6.38 12.94
C GLU A 442 -13.36 -5.57 11.65
N SER A 443 -12.22 -4.89 11.52
CA SER A 443 -11.81 -4.21 10.29
C SER A 443 -11.68 -5.20 9.13
N HIS A 444 -11.01 -6.34 9.33
CA HIS A 444 -10.89 -7.37 8.29
C HIS A 444 -12.24 -7.89 7.81
N ARG A 445 -13.13 -8.25 8.75
CA ARG A 445 -14.48 -8.72 8.40
C ARG A 445 -15.26 -7.66 7.64
N SER A 446 -15.15 -6.39 8.05
CA SER A 446 -15.78 -5.28 7.34
C SER A 446 -15.21 -5.10 5.92
N LEU A 447 -13.90 -5.26 5.72
CA LEU A 447 -13.29 -5.20 4.38
C LEU A 447 -13.67 -6.37 3.49
N ARG A 448 -13.81 -7.56 4.06
CA ARG A 448 -14.23 -8.77 3.34
C ARG A 448 -15.72 -8.71 2.97
N ASP A 449 -16.57 -8.41 3.94
CA ASP A 449 -18.02 -8.59 3.82
C ASP A 449 -18.72 -7.34 3.28
N ASP A 450 -18.35 -6.15 3.77
CA ASP A 450 -19.00 -4.88 3.40
C ASP A 450 -18.26 -4.15 2.29
N TYR A 451 -16.94 -4.03 2.37
CA TYR A 451 -16.16 -3.32 1.35
C TYR A 451 -15.82 -4.20 0.15
N GLN A 452 -15.76 -5.51 0.36
CA GLN A 452 -15.48 -6.52 -0.67
C GLN A 452 -14.19 -6.23 -1.44
N VAL A 453 -13.10 -6.08 -0.68
CA VAL A 453 -11.74 -5.88 -1.18
C VAL A 453 -10.75 -6.93 -0.66
N SER A 454 -11.20 -7.88 0.17
CA SER A 454 -10.40 -9.06 0.51
C SER A 454 -10.40 -10.07 -0.63
N CYS A 455 -9.66 -11.16 -0.47
CA CYS A 455 -9.69 -12.33 -1.36
C CYS A 455 -9.45 -13.61 -0.54
N LEU A 456 -9.62 -14.76 -1.18
CA LEU A 456 -9.48 -16.07 -0.52
C LEU A 456 -8.12 -16.21 0.17
N GLU A 457 -7.06 -15.75 -0.47
CA GLU A 457 -5.69 -15.82 0.05
C GLU A 457 -5.53 -15.00 1.32
N LEU A 458 -6.04 -13.77 1.33
CA LEU A 458 -6.00 -12.89 2.49
C LEU A 458 -6.83 -13.45 3.65
N ASP A 459 -8.02 -13.96 3.34
CA ASP A 459 -8.92 -14.55 4.34
C ASP A 459 -8.29 -15.79 4.98
N GLN A 460 -7.67 -16.69 4.19
CA GLN A 460 -6.93 -17.85 4.70
C GLN A 460 -5.76 -17.44 5.60
N LEU A 461 -4.98 -16.43 5.20
CA LEU A 461 -3.86 -15.94 6.00
C LEU A 461 -4.32 -15.37 7.35
N VAL A 462 -5.43 -14.61 7.36
CA VAL A 462 -5.99 -14.07 8.61
C VAL A 462 -6.54 -15.17 9.49
N GLU A 463 -7.32 -16.12 8.94
CA GLU A 463 -7.86 -17.25 9.72
C GLU A 463 -6.76 -18.10 10.33
N ALA A 464 -5.71 -18.42 9.57
CA ALA A 464 -4.56 -19.15 10.07
C ALA A 464 -3.83 -18.37 11.18
N ALA A 465 -3.61 -17.06 11.01
CA ALA A 465 -2.98 -16.24 12.05
C ALA A 465 -3.79 -16.24 13.36
N LEU A 466 -5.12 -16.09 13.27
CA LEU A 466 -5.99 -16.02 14.44
C LEU A 466 -6.11 -17.33 15.22
N ALA A 467 -5.74 -18.47 14.63
CA ALA A 467 -5.72 -19.77 15.31
C ALA A 467 -4.52 -19.94 16.25
N VAL A 468 -3.53 -19.04 16.21
CA VAL A 468 -2.26 -19.18 16.93
C VAL A 468 -2.33 -18.48 18.30
N PRO A 469 -2.05 -19.19 19.42
CA PRO A 469 -1.94 -18.58 20.74
C PRO A 469 -0.88 -17.46 20.76
N GLY A 470 -1.20 -16.35 21.41
CA GLY A 470 -0.34 -15.16 21.46
C GLY A 470 -0.60 -14.16 20.34
N VAL A 471 -1.44 -14.48 19.35
CA VAL A 471 -1.95 -13.51 18.37
C VAL A 471 -3.10 -12.71 18.98
N TYR A 472 -2.99 -11.37 18.93
CA TYR A 472 -4.05 -10.46 19.39
C TYR A 472 -5.10 -10.23 18.30
N GLY A 473 -4.66 -10.08 17.04
CA GLY A 473 -5.53 -9.84 15.90
C GLY A 473 -4.76 -9.80 14.58
N SER A 474 -5.46 -10.05 13.48
CA SER A 474 -4.91 -10.04 12.12
C SER A 474 -5.93 -9.51 11.13
N ARG A 475 -5.46 -8.87 10.06
CA ARG A 475 -6.27 -8.30 8.97
C ARG A 475 -5.46 -8.15 7.69
N MET A 476 -6.12 -8.11 6.53
CA MET A 476 -5.49 -7.60 5.29
C MET A 476 -5.00 -6.15 5.48
N THR A 477 -4.01 -5.69 4.72
CA THR A 477 -3.53 -4.30 4.77
C THR A 477 -3.26 -3.73 3.38
N GLY A 478 -3.45 -2.42 3.21
CA GLY A 478 -3.38 -1.75 1.91
C GLY A 478 -4.68 -1.89 1.09
N GLY A 479 -4.56 -1.82 -0.24
CA GLY A 479 -5.71 -1.72 -1.14
C GLY A 479 -6.52 -3.01 -1.38
N GLY A 480 -6.05 -4.17 -0.88
CA GLY A 480 -6.73 -5.45 -1.02
C GLY A 480 -6.50 -6.17 -2.36
N PHE A 481 -7.33 -7.18 -2.63
CA PHE A 481 -7.26 -8.07 -3.80
C PHE A 481 -5.91 -8.80 -3.94
N GLY A 482 -5.30 -9.14 -2.80
CA GLY A 482 -3.96 -9.70 -2.69
C GLY A 482 -3.05 -8.82 -1.82
N GLY A 483 -1.74 -9.02 -1.93
CA GLY A 483 -0.74 -8.32 -1.12
C GLY A 483 -0.62 -8.88 0.30
N CYS A 484 -0.55 -8.00 1.30
CA CYS A 484 -0.19 -8.41 2.67
C CYS A 484 -1.37 -8.48 3.64
N THR A 485 -1.18 -9.28 4.70
CA THR A 485 -1.86 -9.13 5.99
C THR A 485 -0.92 -8.53 7.02
N VAL A 486 -1.49 -7.93 8.07
CA VAL A 486 -0.78 -7.42 9.25
C VAL A 486 -1.36 -8.06 10.50
N THR A 487 -0.48 -8.62 11.33
CA THR A 487 -0.83 -9.36 12.54
C THR A 487 -0.13 -8.73 13.74
N LEU A 488 -0.91 -8.41 14.78
CA LEU A 488 -0.40 -7.99 16.08
C LEU A 488 -0.33 -9.21 17.00
N LEU A 489 0.83 -9.49 17.57
CA LEU A 489 1.06 -10.68 18.38
C LEU A 489 2.14 -10.45 19.44
N GLU A 490 2.18 -11.33 20.44
CA GLU A 490 3.31 -11.45 21.34
C GLU A 490 4.57 -11.81 20.55
N ALA A 491 5.69 -11.13 20.82
CA ALA A 491 6.96 -11.34 20.11
C ALA A 491 7.46 -12.79 20.21
N SER A 492 7.19 -13.46 21.34
CA SER A 492 7.52 -14.88 21.54
C SER A 492 6.71 -15.84 20.66
N ALA A 493 5.53 -15.42 20.18
CA ALA A 493 4.64 -16.24 19.35
C ALA A 493 5.03 -16.20 17.86
N THR A 494 5.91 -15.29 17.44
CA THR A 494 6.26 -15.10 16.02
C THR A 494 6.71 -16.36 15.29
N PRO A 495 7.65 -17.19 15.82
CA PRO A 495 8.09 -18.39 15.10
C PRO A 495 6.95 -19.40 14.90
N GLN A 496 6.08 -19.57 15.90
CA GLN A 496 4.93 -20.45 15.81
C GLN A 496 3.89 -19.92 14.83
N ALA A 497 3.63 -18.61 14.85
CA ALA A 497 2.70 -17.97 13.94
C ALA A 497 3.11 -18.14 12.47
N MET A 498 4.37 -17.86 12.14
CA MET A 498 4.89 -18.01 10.77
C MET A 498 4.81 -19.46 10.29
N GLN A 499 5.20 -20.41 11.14
CA GLN A 499 5.12 -21.83 10.81
C GLN A 499 3.67 -22.25 10.53
N HIS A 500 2.75 -21.93 11.44
CA HIS A 500 1.35 -22.34 11.31
C HIS A 500 0.68 -21.66 10.10
N ILE A 501 0.90 -20.36 9.90
CA ILE A 501 0.35 -19.62 8.74
C ILE A 501 0.83 -20.27 7.44
N GLN A 502 2.12 -20.57 7.31
CA GLN A 502 2.65 -21.19 6.10
C GLN A 502 2.16 -22.64 5.89
N GLU A 503 1.88 -23.38 6.96
CA GLU A 503 1.33 -24.74 6.87
C GLU A 503 -0.15 -24.75 6.46
N GLN A 504 -0.93 -23.74 6.88
CA GLN A 504 -2.36 -23.63 6.54
C GLN A 504 -2.62 -22.90 5.21
N TYR A 505 -1.72 -21.99 4.81
CA TYR A 505 -1.86 -21.26 3.55
C TYR A 505 -1.50 -22.15 2.36
N SER A 506 -2.38 -22.21 1.36
CA SER A 506 -2.14 -23.03 0.17
C SER A 506 -1.04 -22.50 -0.74
N GLY A 507 -0.73 -21.20 -0.64
CA GLY A 507 0.35 -20.55 -1.38
C GLY A 507 1.69 -20.58 -0.65
N THR A 508 2.66 -19.86 -1.21
CA THR A 508 3.93 -19.58 -0.51
C THR A 508 3.87 -18.17 0.02
N ALA A 509 3.80 -18.01 1.34
CA ALA A 509 3.81 -16.71 1.98
C ALA A 509 5.24 -16.21 2.20
N THR A 510 5.42 -14.89 2.15
CA THR A 510 6.66 -14.22 2.57
C THR A 510 6.37 -13.42 3.83
N PHE A 511 7.24 -13.51 4.83
CA PHE A 511 7.01 -12.91 6.13
C PHE A 511 8.02 -11.79 6.43
N TYR A 512 7.53 -10.68 6.97
CA TYR A 512 8.35 -9.59 7.48
C TYR A 512 7.98 -9.32 8.93
N LEU A 513 8.98 -9.38 9.81
CA LEU A 513 8.86 -8.89 11.18
C LEU A 513 9.44 -7.47 11.20
N SER A 514 8.61 -6.47 11.48
CA SER A 514 9.06 -5.07 11.48
C SER A 514 8.73 -4.42 12.81
N GLN A 515 9.63 -3.57 13.28
CA GLN A 515 9.29 -2.55 14.27
C GLN A 515 8.78 -1.29 13.53
N ALA A 516 8.14 -0.39 14.27
CA ALA A 516 7.88 0.95 13.77
C ALA A 516 9.21 1.68 13.52
N ALA A 517 9.44 2.14 12.29
CA ALA A 517 10.66 2.77 11.85
C ALA A 517 10.52 4.29 11.69
N ASP A 518 11.63 4.94 11.37
CA ASP A 518 11.64 6.36 11.05
C ASP A 518 11.18 6.61 9.60
N GLY A 519 10.68 7.82 9.35
CA GLY A 519 10.32 8.35 8.05
C GLY A 519 11.55 8.71 7.19
N ALA A 520 11.33 9.59 6.22
CA ALA A 520 12.34 10.02 5.27
C ALA A 520 13.55 10.69 5.95
N LYS A 521 14.76 10.38 5.45
CA LYS A 521 16.03 10.87 6.00
C LYS A 521 17.04 11.18 4.92
N VAL A 522 17.91 12.14 5.22
CA VAL A 522 19.21 12.30 4.56
C VAL A 522 20.21 11.41 5.27
N LEU A 523 20.96 10.63 4.51
CA LEU A 523 21.96 9.70 5.01
C LEU A 523 23.37 10.27 4.85
N PRO A 524 24.29 10.00 5.80
CA PRO A 524 25.70 10.30 5.61
C PRO A 524 26.32 9.40 4.53
N LEU A 525 27.23 9.97 3.75
CA LEU A 525 28.01 9.27 2.72
C LEU A 525 29.45 8.99 3.15
#